data_AF-A0AA43CGZ1-F1
#
_entry.id   AF-A0AA43CGZ1-F1
#
_cell.length_a   1.000
_cell.length_b   1.000
_cell.length_c   1.000
_cell.angle_alpha   90.00
_cell.angle_beta   90.00
_cell.angle_gamma   90.00
#
_symmetry.space_group_name_H-M   'P 1'
#
loop_
_entity.id
_entity.type
_entity.pdbx_description
1 polymer ?
#
loop_
_entity_poly.entity_id
_entity_poly.type
_entity_poly.pdbx_seq_one_letter_code
_entity_poly.pdbx_strand_id
1 'polypeptide(L)'
;MRPVVFIGFITVIHFVVSFALFMYVIGMGLPAFDEFRPRTASESLIDGVATVVLAPFSLVGDAIPHDWFPGRSFFVVLVANSLIWGLLAYALLVAYRRWRISRHAG
;
A
#
# COMPACT_ATOMS: atom_id res chain seq x y z
N MET A 1 0.75 25.18 5.01
CA MET A 1 -0.28 24.33 4.35
C MET A 1 -1.28 23.86 5.40
N ARG A 2 -2.60 23.90 5.13
CA ARG A 2 -3.58 23.32 6.07
C ARG A 2 -3.32 21.80 6.18
N PRO A 3 -3.40 21.19 7.36
CA PRO A 3 -3.09 19.76 7.57
C PRO A 3 -3.95 18.83 6.72
N VAL A 4 -5.21 19.21 6.53
CA VAL A 4 -6.14 18.51 5.65
C VAL A 4 -5.64 18.51 4.20
N VAL A 5 -5.01 19.61 3.76
CA VAL A 5 -4.39 19.69 2.43
C VAL A 5 -3.13 18.82 2.36
N PHE A 6 -2.33 18.74 3.43
CA PHE A 6 -1.17 17.85 3.50
C PHE A 6 -1.57 16.37 3.47
N ILE A 7 -2.55 15.97 4.29
CA ILE A 7 -3.08 14.61 4.31
C ILE A 7 -3.69 14.28 2.94
N GLY A 8 -4.52 15.17 2.39
CA GLY A 8 -5.10 14.99 1.07
C GLY A 8 -4.04 14.84 -0.03
N PHE A 9 -2.98 15.64 0.01
CA PHE A 9 -1.87 15.54 -0.93
C PHE A 9 -1.13 14.20 -0.81
N ILE A 10 -0.82 13.73 0.41
CA ILE A 10 -0.23 12.42 0.64
C ILE A 10 -1.15 11.31 0.12
N THR A 11 -2.45 11.39 0.39
CA THR A 11 -3.42 10.39 -0.09
C THR A 11 -3.47 10.34 -1.61
N VAL A 12 -3.46 11.50 -2.29
CA VAL A 12 -3.43 11.57 -3.77
C VAL A 12 -2.13 10.98 -4.31
N ILE A 13 -0.98 11.33 -3.74
CA ILE A 13 0.31 10.74 -4.15
C ILE A 13 0.28 9.23 -3.98
N HIS A 14 -0.14 8.76 -2.80
CA HIS A 14 -0.21 7.33 -2.51
C HIS A 14 -1.14 6.62 -3.52
N PHE A 15 -2.32 7.18 -3.80
CA PHE A 15 -3.23 6.64 -4.81
C PHE A 15 -2.61 6.57 -6.21
N VAL A 16 -1.97 7.66 -6.68
CA VAL A 16 -1.35 7.72 -8.00
C VAL A 16 -0.21 6.72 -8.13
N VAL A 17 0.66 6.63 -7.11
CA VAL A 17 1.76 5.66 -7.08
C VAL A 17 1.21 4.24 -7.05
N SER A 18 0.22 3.96 -6.22
CA SER A 18 -0.42 2.65 -6.15
C SER A 18 -1.07 2.24 -7.48
N PHE A 19 -1.76 3.16 -8.15
CA PHE A 19 -2.36 2.89 -9.46
C PHE A 19 -1.30 2.67 -10.54
N ALA A 20 -0.25 3.48 -10.58
CA ALA A 20 0.84 3.31 -11.54
C ALA A 20 1.56 1.96 -11.36
N LEU A 21 1.83 1.57 -10.10
CA LEU A 21 2.42 0.27 -9.77
C LEU A 21 1.49 -0.88 -10.16
N PHE A 22 0.19 -0.78 -9.88
CA PHE A 22 -0.80 -1.78 -10.29
C PHE A 22 -0.82 -1.98 -11.81
N MET A 23 -0.86 -0.89 -12.58
CA MET A 23 -0.82 -0.95 -14.04
C MET A 23 0.51 -1.53 -14.55
N TYR A 24 1.63 -1.20 -13.91
CA TYR A 24 2.94 -1.76 -14.24
C TYR A 24 2.99 -3.29 -14.00
N VAL A 25 2.51 -3.76 -12.84
CA VAL A 25 2.48 -5.19 -12.50
C VAL A 25 1.62 -5.97 -13.49
N ILE A 26 0.45 -5.44 -13.87
CA ILE A 26 -0.38 -6.05 -14.91
C ILE A 26 0.33 -6.06 -16.26
N GLY A 27 0.90 -4.92 -16.66
CA GLY A 27 1.55 -4.73 -17.96
C GLY A 27 2.79 -5.63 -18.15
N MET A 28 3.52 -5.93 -17.08
CA MET A 28 4.66 -6.84 -17.10
C MET A 28 4.28 -8.29 -16.84
N GLY A 29 3.24 -8.52 -16.02
CA GLY A 29 2.79 -9.85 -15.64
C GLY A 29 2.13 -10.62 -16.77
N LEU A 30 1.31 -9.95 -17.59
CA LEU A 30 0.59 -10.60 -18.69
C LEU A 30 1.55 -11.12 -19.79
N PRO A 31 2.49 -10.33 -20.33
CA PRO A 31 3.44 -10.84 -21.34
C PRO A 31 4.33 -11.95 -20.79
N ALA A 32 4.79 -11.83 -19.54
CA ALA A 32 5.62 -12.85 -18.92
C ALA A 32 4.87 -14.19 -18.75
N PHE A 33 3.57 -14.11 -18.47
CA PHE A 33 2.69 -15.28 -18.39
C PHE A 33 2.48 -15.92 -19.76
N ASP A 34 2.17 -15.13 -20.79
CA ASP A 34 1.94 -15.61 -22.15
C ASP A 34 3.20 -16.25 -22.77
N GLU A 35 4.38 -15.71 -22.46
CA GLU A 35 5.67 -16.20 -22.95
C GLU A 35 6.25 -17.34 -22.10
N PHE A 36 5.62 -17.71 -20.99
CA PHE A 36 6.15 -18.64 -19.97
C PHE A 36 7.60 -18.31 -19.54
N ARG A 37 8.00 -17.04 -19.65
CA ARG A 37 9.37 -16.64 -19.33
C ARG A 37 9.52 -16.41 -17.83
N PRO A 38 10.66 -16.77 -17.25
CA PRO A 38 10.97 -16.36 -15.90
C PRO A 38 11.08 -14.83 -15.81
N ARG A 39 10.73 -14.29 -14.65
CA ARG A 39 10.90 -12.86 -14.37
C ARG A 39 12.38 -12.51 -14.26
N THR A 40 12.74 -11.34 -14.78
CA THR A 40 14.10 -10.79 -14.66
C THR A 40 14.35 -10.26 -13.25
N ALA A 41 15.62 -10.12 -12.86
CA ALA A 41 15.98 -9.58 -11.53
C ALA A 41 15.42 -8.16 -11.30
N SER A 42 15.38 -7.32 -12.35
CA SER A 42 14.79 -5.99 -12.29
C SER A 42 13.27 -6.02 -12.10
N GLU A 43 12.56 -6.94 -12.75
CA GLU A 43 11.11 -7.11 -12.56
C GLU A 43 10.79 -7.55 -11.15
N SER A 44 11.56 -8.51 -10.61
CA SER A 44 11.40 -8.99 -9.23
C SER A 44 11.68 -7.90 -8.20
N LEU A 45 12.68 -7.04 -8.43
CA LEU A 45 12.95 -5.90 -7.54
C LEU A 45 11.79 -4.91 -7.53
N ILE A 46 11.28 -4.55 -8.72
CA ILE A 46 10.17 -3.60 -8.83
C ILE A 46 8.90 -4.18 -8.20
N ASP A 47 8.63 -5.47 -8.38
CA ASP A 47 7.49 -6.15 -7.77
C ASP A 47 7.61 -6.20 -6.24
N GLY A 48 8.82 -6.39 -5.71
CA GLY A 48 9.08 -6.29 -4.27
C GLY A 48 8.82 -4.88 -3.72
N VAL A 49 9.28 -3.84 -4.42
CA VAL A 49 9.00 -2.44 -4.05
C VAL A 49 7.50 -2.17 -4.14
N ALA A 50 6.84 -2.63 -5.20
CA ALA A 50 5.40 -2.48 -5.40
C ALA A 50 4.63 -3.13 -4.26
N THR A 51 5.03 -4.34 -3.86
CA THR A 51 4.44 -5.09 -2.74
C THR A 51 4.55 -4.30 -1.43
N VAL A 52 5.73 -3.74 -1.12
CA VAL A 52 5.93 -2.94 0.09
C VAL A 52 5.11 -1.65 0.08
N VAL A 53 4.97 -1.00 -1.08
CA VAL A 53 4.22 0.26 -1.21
C VAL A 53 2.72 0.02 -1.18
N LEU A 54 2.25 -1.00 -1.89
CA LEU A 54 0.83 -1.32 -2.04
C LEU A 54 0.26 -2.03 -0.81
N ALA A 55 1.01 -2.98 -0.27
CA ALA A 55 0.57 -3.85 0.81
C ALA A 55 1.79 -4.27 1.67
N PRO A 56 2.39 -3.39 2.47
CA PRO A 56 3.57 -3.74 3.29
C PRO A 56 3.35 -4.96 4.21
N PHE A 57 2.09 -5.25 4.55
CA PHE A 57 1.71 -6.39 5.36
C PHE A 57 1.38 -7.67 4.57
N SER A 58 1.35 -7.64 3.24
CA SER A 58 1.26 -8.86 2.44
C SER A 58 2.50 -9.75 2.62
N LEU A 59 3.64 -9.17 3.00
CA LEU A 59 4.84 -9.91 3.42
C LEU A 59 4.57 -10.81 4.62
N VAL A 60 3.61 -10.45 5.47
CA VAL A 60 3.14 -11.30 6.59
C VAL A 60 2.08 -12.30 6.10
N GLY A 61 1.35 -11.94 5.04
CA GLY A 61 0.38 -12.80 4.37
C GLY A 61 0.99 -14.08 3.79
N ASP A 62 2.25 -14.02 3.31
CA ASP A 62 2.98 -15.20 2.83
C ASP A 62 3.30 -16.20 3.96
N ALA A 63 3.23 -15.77 5.23
CA ALA A 63 3.33 -16.66 6.39
C ALA A 63 1.97 -17.30 6.77
N ILE A 64 0.87 -16.87 6.14
CA ILE A 64 -0.46 -17.43 6.38
C ILE A 64 -0.65 -18.61 5.42
N PRO A 65 -0.98 -19.83 5.89
CA PRO A 65 -1.17 -20.98 5.04
C PRO A 65 -2.21 -20.71 3.94
N HIS A 66 -1.76 -20.70 2.68
CA HIS A 66 -2.62 -20.44 1.52
C HIS A 66 -3.75 -21.48 1.37
N ASP A 67 -3.54 -22.67 1.92
CA ASP A 67 -4.43 -23.82 1.89
C ASP A 67 -5.79 -23.54 2.55
N TRP A 68 -5.84 -22.60 3.50
CA TRP A 68 -7.06 -22.31 4.25
C TRP A 68 -8.04 -21.45 3.44
N PHE A 69 -7.57 -20.63 2.49
CA PHE A 69 -8.40 -19.70 1.73
C PHE A 69 -7.85 -19.36 0.32
N PRO A 70 -7.88 -20.30 -0.64
CA PRO A 70 -7.42 -20.05 -2.00
C PRO A 70 -8.22 -18.92 -2.65
N GLY A 71 -7.52 -17.89 -3.13
CA GLY A 71 -8.09 -16.72 -3.82
C GLY A 71 -8.76 -15.66 -2.92
N ARG A 72 -8.98 -15.92 -1.62
CA ARG A 72 -9.62 -14.96 -0.68
C ARG A 72 -8.64 -14.30 0.29
N SER A 73 -7.51 -14.92 0.56
CA SER A 73 -6.43 -14.36 1.40
C SER A 73 -5.96 -13.00 0.91
N PHE A 74 -5.91 -12.80 -0.41
CA PHE A 74 -5.57 -11.51 -1.02
C PHE A 74 -6.52 -10.38 -0.59
N PHE A 75 -7.84 -10.64 -0.55
CA PHE A 75 -8.82 -9.63 -0.11
C PHE A 75 -8.69 -9.31 1.38
N VAL A 76 -8.38 -10.31 2.22
CA VAL A 76 -8.14 -10.10 3.65
C VAL A 76 -6.94 -9.18 3.86
N VAL A 77 -5.85 -9.45 3.15
CA VAL A 77 -4.63 -8.61 3.18
C VAL A 77 -4.93 -7.20 2.66
N LEU A 78 -5.73 -7.07 1.58
CA LEU A 78 -6.12 -5.78 1.02
C LEU A 78 -6.99 -4.95 1.99
N VAL A 79 -7.97 -5.58 2.63
CA VAL A 79 -8.84 -4.94 3.63
C VAL A 79 -8.03 -4.53 4.85
N ALA A 80 -7.17 -5.41 5.36
CA ALA A 80 -6.28 -5.11 6.49
C ALA A 80 -5.35 -3.92 6.16
N ASN A 81 -4.76 -3.91 4.97
CA ASN A 81 -3.93 -2.82 4.49
C ASN A 81 -4.70 -1.50 4.43
N SER A 82 -5.92 -1.52 3.89
CA SER A 82 -6.78 -0.33 3.78
C SER A 82 -7.18 0.24 5.15
N LEU A 83 -7.50 -0.64 6.11
CA LEU A 83 -7.80 -0.26 7.50
C LEU A 83 -6.60 0.40 8.18
N ILE A 84 -5.39 -0.15 7.99
CA ILE A 84 -4.17 0.39 8.58
C ILE A 84 -3.89 1.80 8.06
N TRP A 85 -3.99 2.03 6.75
CA TRP A 85 -3.82 3.36 6.17
C TRP A 85 -4.87 4.35 6.70
N GLY A 86 -6.12 3.91 6.87
CA GLY A 86 -7.17 4.72 7.50
C GLY A 86 -6.84 5.08 8.96
N LEU A 87 -6.37 4.11 9.75
CA LEU A 87 -5.95 4.31 11.12
C LEU A 87 -4.73 5.24 11.21
N LEU A 88 -3.76 5.10 10.31
CA LEU A 88 -2.57 5.95 10.26
C LEU A 88 -2.95 7.41 9.95
N ALA A 89 -3.81 7.63 8.95
CA ALA A 89 -4.30 8.96 8.61
C ALA A 89 -5.06 9.60 9.79
N TYR A 90 -5.90 8.81 10.49
CA TYR A 90 -6.58 9.26 11.69
C TYR A 90 -5.63 9.59 12.84
N ALA A 91 -4.62 8.74 13.09
CA ALA A 91 -3.61 8.97 14.12
C ALA A 91 -2.82 10.25 13.85
N LEU A 92 -2.41 10.49 12.59
CA LEU A 92 -1.74 11.72 12.18
C LEU A 92 -2.63 12.95 12.39
N LEU A 93 -3.92 12.85 12.08
CA LEU A 93 -4.87 13.93 12.34
C LEU A 93 -5.00 14.24 13.83
N VAL A 94 -5.11 13.21 14.69
CA VAL A 94 -5.20 13.37 16.14
C VAL A 94 -3.91 13.96 16.71
N ALA A 95 -2.75 13.43 16.31
CA ALA A 95 -1.44 13.93 16.74
C ALA A 95 -1.26 15.41 16.37
N TYR A 96 -1.64 15.78 15.14
CA TYR A 96 -1.62 17.18 14.70
C TYR A 96 -2.54 18.07 15.55
N ARG A 97 -3.78 17.64 15.81
CA ARG A 97 -4.73 18.40 16.64
C ARG A 97 -4.18 18.64 18.04
N ARG A 98 -3.59 17.61 18.66
CA ARG A 98 -2.96 17.71 19.99
C ARG A 98 -1.80 18.71 19.97
N TRP A 99 -0.89 18.58 19.00
CA TRP A 99 0.25 19.49 18.87
C TRP A 99 -0.15 20.96 18.68
N ARG A 100 -1.22 21.22 17.90
CA ARG A 100 -1.74 22.58 17.69
C ARG A 100 -2.29 23.18 18.97
N ILE A 101 -3.03 22.41 19.77
CA ILE A 101 -3.59 22.88 21.05
C ILE A 101 -2.48 23.26 22.02
N SER A 102 -1.44 22.42 22.14
CA SER A 102 -0.28 22.70 23.01
C SER A 102 0.49 23.97 22.64
N ARG A 103 0.43 24.43 21.39
CA ARG A 103 1.09 25.69 20.94
C ARG A 103 0.27 26.96 21.16
N HIS A 104 -1.04 26.85 21.41
CA HIS A 104 -1.92 28.01 21.64
C HIS A 104 -2.30 28.19 23.11
N ALA A 105 -1.89 27.27 23.98
CA ALA A 105 -2.14 27.30 25.42
C ALA A 105 -0.96 27.86 26.24
N GLY A 106 0.09 28.38 25.59
CA GLY A 106 1.26 28.98 26.22
C GLY A 106 1.67 30.27 25.52
#